data_AF-A0A5J5VDK4-F1
#
_entry.id   AF-A0A5J5VDK4-F1
#
_cell.length_a   1.000
_cell.length_b   1.000
_cell.length_c   1.000
_cell.angle_alpha   90.00
_cell.angle_beta   90.00
_cell.angle_gamma   90.00
#
_symmetry.space_group_name_H-M   'P 1'
#
loop_
_entity.id
_entity.type
_entity.pdbx_description
1 polymer ?
#
loop_
_entity_poly.entity_id
_entity_poly.type
_entity_poly.pdbx_seq_one_letter_code
_entity_poly.pdbx_strand_id
1 'polypeptide(L)'
;MLQSGNVSRLHRIPCAETWHFYLGEPLTIVELDEKDEKLKLTCLGPDLGDYQQVQYTVPPYVWFGAFPTKDFHISSDGRAAIAEPRDAECHYSLVGCTCAPAFQFQDFELGKHSELVSTFPNYEPIISFLTNTD
;
A
#
# COMPACT_ATOMS: atom_id res chain seq x y z
N MET A 1 -3.03 12.37 1.88
CA MET A 1 -4.44 11.99 1.68
C MET A 1 -4.51 11.13 0.44
N LEU A 2 -5.32 10.08 0.46
CA LEU A 2 -5.55 9.23 -0.69
C LEU A 2 -7.06 9.05 -0.90
N GLN A 3 -7.58 9.53 -2.03
CA GLN A 3 -9.00 9.39 -2.38
C GLN A 3 -9.25 8.02 -3.04
N SER A 4 -10.50 7.57 -3.00
CA SER A 4 -10.90 6.37 -3.74
C SER A 4 -10.58 6.48 -5.23
N GLY A 5 -10.09 5.39 -5.81
CA GLY A 5 -9.61 5.34 -7.20
C GLY A 5 -8.16 5.80 -7.39
N ASN A 6 -7.53 6.37 -6.37
CA ASN A 6 -6.10 6.68 -6.37
C ASN A 6 -5.32 5.68 -5.51
N VAL A 7 -4.05 5.50 -5.86
CA VAL A 7 -3.13 4.62 -5.12
C VAL A 7 -1.80 5.33 -4.86
N SER A 8 -1.18 5.02 -3.72
CA SER A 8 0.26 5.19 -3.54
C SER A 8 0.94 4.01 -4.22
N ARG A 9 1.67 4.28 -5.29
CA ARG A 9 2.28 3.25 -6.13
C ARG A 9 3.35 2.47 -5.39
N LEU A 10 3.64 1.24 -5.82
CA LEU A 10 4.75 0.48 -5.25
C LEU A 10 6.06 1.26 -5.44
N HIS A 11 6.73 1.53 -4.33
CA HIS A 11 8.01 2.22 -4.27
C HIS A 11 8.85 1.68 -3.11
N ARG A 12 10.12 2.02 -3.09
CA ARG A 12 11.07 1.62 -2.05
C ARG A 12 11.94 2.80 -1.67
N ILE A 13 12.21 2.92 -0.38
CA ILE A 13 13.06 3.96 0.21
C ILE A 13 13.94 3.35 1.32
N PRO A 14 15.11 3.94 1.61
CA PRO A 14 16.06 3.42 2.62
C PRO A 14 15.71 3.84 4.06
N CYS A 15 14.66 4.63 4.26
CA CYS A 15 14.20 5.04 5.59
C CYS A 15 13.03 4.20 6.06
N ALA A 16 12.85 4.15 7.39
CA ALA A 16 11.62 3.63 7.97
C ALA A 16 10.55 4.70 7.82
N GLU A 17 9.39 4.35 7.28
CA GLU A 17 8.27 5.29 7.13
C GLU A 17 7.11 4.88 8.04
N THR A 18 6.79 5.76 8.99
CA THR A 18 5.68 5.58 9.91
C THR A 18 4.44 6.30 9.40
N TRP A 19 3.39 5.55 9.17
CA TRP A 19 2.07 5.98 8.74
C TRP A 19 1.15 6.14 9.95
N HIS A 20 0.46 7.27 10.03
CA HIS A 20 -0.48 7.61 11.11
C HIS A 20 -1.85 7.86 10.50
N PHE A 21 -2.87 7.15 10.97
CA PHE A 21 -4.24 7.39 10.56
C PHE A 21 -4.79 8.65 11.23
N TYR A 22 -5.43 9.53 10.46
CA TYR A 22 -6.07 10.74 10.97
C TYR A 22 -7.57 10.75 10.80
N LEU A 23 -8.09 10.43 9.60
CA LEU A 23 -9.53 10.51 9.30
C LEU A 23 -9.89 9.73 8.04
N GLY A 24 -11.17 9.35 7.93
CA GLY A 24 -11.76 8.77 6.72
C GLY A 24 -11.94 7.25 6.81
N GLU A 25 -11.83 6.59 5.68
CA GLU A 25 -11.89 5.13 5.56
C GLU A 25 -10.52 4.50 5.81
N PRO A 26 -10.46 3.21 6.22
CA PRO A 26 -9.18 2.54 6.44
C PRO A 26 -8.36 2.47 5.15
N LEU A 27 -7.03 2.49 5.30
CA LEU A 27 -6.04 2.41 4.22
C LEU A 27 -5.30 1.08 4.34
N THR A 28 -5.21 0.32 3.25
CA THR A 28 -4.32 -0.85 3.21
C THR A 28 -2.94 -0.42 2.77
N ILE A 29 -1.93 -0.71 3.59
CA ILE A 29 -0.51 -0.66 3.23
C ILE A 29 -0.12 -2.05 2.73
N VAL A 30 0.46 -2.09 1.54
CA VAL A 30 0.96 -3.31 0.89
C VAL A 30 2.47 -3.31 1.00
N GLU A 31 3.05 -4.41 1.47
CA GLU A 31 4.49 -4.63 1.57
C GLU A 31 4.87 -5.92 0.84
N LEU A 32 5.92 -5.85 0.03
CA LEU A 32 6.52 -6.98 -0.69
C LEU A 32 8.00 -7.04 -0.27
N ASP A 33 8.35 -8.06 0.52
CA ASP A 33 9.73 -8.28 0.99
C ASP A 33 10.44 -9.29 0.06
N GLU A 34 11.51 -8.84 -0.59
CA GLU A 34 12.32 -9.68 -1.49
C GLU A 34 13.07 -10.80 -0.73
N LYS A 35 13.23 -10.70 0.59
CA LYS A 35 13.97 -11.71 1.37
C LYS A 35 13.19 -13.01 1.55
N ASP A 36 11.88 -12.93 1.67
CA ASP A 36 11.02 -14.09 1.87
C ASP A 36 9.92 -14.24 0.81
N GLU A 37 9.92 -13.36 -0.20
CA GLU A 37 8.98 -13.31 -1.31
C GLU A 37 7.51 -13.23 -0.85
N LYS A 38 7.26 -12.63 0.32
CA LYS A 38 5.90 -12.55 0.88
C LYS A 38 5.24 -11.20 0.70
N LEU A 39 3.93 -11.28 0.49
CA LEU A 39 2.99 -10.19 0.60
C LEU A 39 2.57 -10.02 2.06
N LYS A 40 2.66 -8.80 2.58
CA LYS A 40 2.04 -8.38 3.82
C LYS A 40 1.06 -7.25 3.55
N LEU A 41 -0.12 -7.36 4.18
CA LEU A 41 -1.17 -6.35 4.12
C LEU A 41 -1.42 -5.85 5.53
N THR A 42 -1.21 -4.55 5.73
CA THR A 42 -1.49 -3.88 7.01
C THR A 42 -2.66 -2.92 6.82
N CYS A 43 -3.75 -3.14 7.54
CA CYS A 43 -4.92 -2.25 7.51
C CYS A 43 -4.74 -1.12 8.54
N LEU A 44 -4.60 0.11 8.05
CA LEU A 44 -4.46 1.31 8.87
C LEU A 44 -5.82 1.99 9.03
N GLY A 45 -6.29 2.15 10.26
CA GLY A 45 -7.61 2.70 10.55
C GLY A 45 -7.94 2.73 12.04
N PRO A 46 -9.10 3.27 12.42
CA PRO A 46 -9.45 3.51 13.82
C PRO A 46 -10.08 2.29 14.51
N ASP A 47 -10.51 1.26 13.77
CA ASP A 47 -11.22 0.11 14.34
C ASP A 47 -10.24 -0.98 14.81
N LEU A 48 -9.76 -0.83 16.05
CA LEU A 48 -8.85 -1.79 16.67
C LEU A 48 -9.49 -3.17 16.90
N GLY A 49 -10.83 -3.25 16.95
CA GLY A 49 -11.56 -4.51 17.11
C GLY A 49 -11.52 -5.38 15.86
N ASP A 50 -11.36 -4.76 14.69
CA ASP A 50 -11.23 -5.39 13.38
C ASP A 50 -9.76 -5.49 12.92
N TYR A 51 -8.82 -5.58 13.87
CA TYR A 51 -7.38 -5.70 13.63
C TYR A 51 -6.75 -4.54 12.83
N GLN A 52 -7.43 -3.39 12.75
CA GLN A 52 -6.84 -2.18 12.17
C GLN A 52 -5.81 -1.59 13.13
N GLN A 53 -4.86 -0.84 12.58
CA GLN A 53 -3.84 -0.13 13.35
C GLN A 53 -3.97 1.37 13.12
N VAL A 54 -3.93 2.16 14.18
CA VAL A 54 -3.91 3.64 14.03
C VAL A 54 -2.54 4.16 13.58
N GLN A 55 -1.49 3.35 13.74
CA GLN A 55 -0.13 3.66 13.34
C GLN A 55 0.59 2.39 12.91
N TYR A 56 1.39 2.47 11.86
CA TYR A 56 2.24 1.37 11.41
C TYR A 56 3.54 1.90 10.80
N THR A 57 4.64 1.16 10.93
CA THR A 57 5.94 1.53 10.35
C THR A 57 6.36 0.49 9.33
N VAL A 58 6.49 0.92 8.07
CA VAL A 58 7.10 0.13 7.00
C VAL A 58 8.63 0.16 7.21
N PRO A 59 9.31 -1.00 7.22
CA PRO A 59 10.76 -1.06 7.36
C PRO A 59 11.47 -0.53 6.09
N PRO A 60 12.73 -0.06 6.24
CA PRO A 60 13.57 0.30 5.10
C PRO A 60 13.72 -0.81 4.06
N TYR A 61 13.92 -0.42 2.80
CA TYR A 61 14.27 -1.30 1.69
C TYR A 61 13.22 -2.38 1.36
N VAL A 62 11.97 -2.19 1.79
CA VAL A 62 10.83 -3.01 1.38
C VAL A 62 10.07 -2.29 0.27
N TRP A 63 9.57 -3.02 -0.72
CA TRP A 63 8.64 -2.46 -1.69
C TRP A 63 7.29 -2.27 -1.02
N PHE A 64 6.75 -1.06 -1.06
CA PHE A 64 5.46 -0.80 -0.47
C PHE A 64 4.64 0.23 -1.23
N GLY A 65 3.34 0.13 -1.06
CA GLY A 65 2.33 1.00 -1.66
C GLY A 65 1.10 1.04 -0.77
N ALA A 66 0.10 1.81 -1.14
CA ALA A 66 -1.12 1.90 -0.34
C ALA A 66 -2.34 2.27 -1.17
N PHE A 67 -3.52 1.87 -0.70
CA PHE A 67 -4.79 2.19 -1.33
C PHE A 67 -5.92 2.24 -0.27
N PRO A 68 -7.01 3.01 -0.48
CA PRO A 68 -8.17 2.94 0.40
C PRO A 68 -8.72 1.51 0.43
N THR A 69 -8.83 0.90 1.61
CA THR A 69 -9.02 -0.57 1.78
C THR A 69 -10.16 -1.15 0.96
N LYS A 70 -11.23 -0.37 0.74
CA LYS A 70 -12.44 -0.78 0.02
C LYS A 70 -12.34 -0.66 -1.51
N ASP A 71 -11.18 -0.26 -2.06
CA ASP A 71 -10.97 -0.15 -3.52
C ASP A 71 -10.47 -1.44 -4.14
N PHE A 72 -10.04 -2.41 -3.34
CA PHE A 72 -9.51 -3.68 -3.81
C PHE A 72 -9.92 -4.81 -2.87
N HIS A 73 -10.47 -5.87 -3.43
CA HIS A 73 -10.94 -7.03 -2.68
C HIS A 73 -10.04 -8.22 -2.97
N ILE A 74 -9.66 -8.93 -1.90
CA ILE A 74 -9.01 -10.24 -1.97
C ILE A 74 -9.98 -11.23 -1.34
N SER A 75 -10.53 -12.14 -2.13
CA SER A 75 -11.43 -13.19 -1.66
C SER A 75 -10.65 -14.33 -1.01
N SER A 76 -11.36 -15.13 -0.20
CA SER A 76 -10.78 -16.25 0.54
C SER A 76 -10.22 -17.37 -0.35
N ASP A 77 -10.63 -17.44 -1.62
CA ASP A 77 -10.07 -18.36 -2.62
C ASP A 77 -8.88 -17.76 -3.38
N GLY A 78 -8.37 -16.61 -2.93
CA GLY A 78 -7.19 -15.94 -3.47
C GLY A 78 -7.45 -15.10 -4.72
N ARG A 79 -8.71 -14.95 -5.15
CA ARG A 79 -9.00 -14.02 -6.26
C ARG A 79 -8.91 -12.59 -5.77
N ALA A 80 -8.35 -11.75 -6.61
CA ALA A 80 -8.14 -10.35 -6.33
C ALA A 80 -8.84 -9.53 -7.42
N ALA A 81 -9.65 -8.54 -7.01
CA ALA A 81 -10.43 -7.73 -7.92
C ALA A 81 -10.48 -6.27 -7.44
N ILE A 82 -10.40 -5.35 -8.40
CA ILE A 82 -10.67 -3.93 -8.15
C ILE A 82 -12.16 -3.80 -7.84
N ALA A 83 -12.50 -3.06 -6.79
CA ALA A 83 -13.87 -2.78 -6.42
C ALA A 83 -14.53 -1.81 -7.43
N GLU A 84 -15.86 -1.75 -7.42
CA GLU A 84 -16.59 -0.77 -8.23
C GLU A 84 -16.17 0.66 -7.87
N PRO A 85 -16.08 1.59 -8.84
CA PRO A 85 -15.71 2.98 -8.59
C PRO A 85 -16.60 3.63 -7.54
N ARG A 86 -15.99 4.42 -6.65
CA ARG A 86 -16.68 5.11 -5.55
C ARG A 86 -16.41 6.62 -5.65
N ASP A 87 -17.28 7.42 -5.05
CA ASP A 87 -17.14 8.88 -5.05
C ASP A 87 -15.88 9.31 -4.28
N ALA A 88 -14.88 9.85 -4.99
CA ALA A 88 -13.60 10.27 -4.45
C ALA A 88 -13.70 11.44 -3.46
N GLU A 89 -14.77 12.23 -3.49
CA GLU A 89 -15.02 13.30 -2.51
C GLU A 89 -15.57 12.75 -1.19
N CYS A 90 -16.32 11.65 -1.25
CA CYS A 90 -16.91 11.00 -0.08
C CYS A 90 -16.02 9.90 0.52
N HIS A 91 -15.14 9.30 -0.27
CA HIS A 91 -14.33 8.14 0.12
C HIS A 91 -12.84 8.45 0.00
N TYR A 92 -12.17 8.57 1.14
CA TYR A 92 -10.74 8.85 1.22
C TYR A 92 -10.14 8.34 2.53
N SER A 93 -8.81 8.26 2.58
CA SER A 93 -8.01 8.08 3.79
C SER A 93 -7.08 9.27 3.98
N LEU A 94 -7.22 9.97 5.09
CA LEU A 94 -6.28 10.99 5.53
C LEU A 94 -5.28 10.37 6.49
N VAL A 95 -4.00 10.45 6.11
CA VAL A 95 -2.88 9.91 6.86
C VAL A 95 -1.73 10.92 6.87
N GLY A 96 -0.85 10.78 7.86
CA GLY A 96 0.45 11.46 7.91
C GLY A 96 1.58 10.45 7.91
N CYS A 97 2.64 10.76 7.16
CA CYS A 97 3.83 9.92 7.08
C CYS A 97 5.03 10.62 7.72
N THR A 98 5.87 9.87 8.42
CA THR A 98 7.12 10.36 9.00
C THR A 98 8.24 9.39 8.66
N CYS A 99 9.29 9.90 8.02
CA CYS A 99 10.46 9.13 7.65
C CYS A 99 11.60 9.33 8.66
N ALA A 100 12.24 8.23 9.06
CA ALA A 100 13.49 8.25 9.83
C ALA A 100 14.50 7.24 9.23
N PRO A 101 15.67 7.69 8.74
CA PRO A 101 16.08 9.08 8.52
C PRO A 101 15.17 9.87 7.57
N ALA A 102 15.39 11.19 7.46
CA ALA A 102 14.57 12.05 6.62
C ALA A 102 14.59 11.62 5.14
N PHE A 103 13.43 11.66 4.50
CA PHE A 103 13.25 11.33 3.08
C PHE A 103 14.16 12.16 2.18
N GLN A 104 14.76 11.51 1.17
CA GLN A 104 15.53 12.14 0.10
C GLN A 104 15.04 11.63 -1.26
N PHE A 105 14.77 12.54 -2.21
CA PHE A 105 14.29 12.17 -3.55
C PHE A 105 15.26 11.27 -4.32
N GLN A 106 16.56 11.45 -4.12
CA GLN A 106 17.62 10.64 -4.75
C GLN A 106 17.58 9.16 -4.34
N ASP A 107 16.96 8.86 -3.19
CA ASP A 107 16.88 7.51 -2.65
C ASP A 107 15.49 6.88 -2.88
N PHE A 108 14.61 7.56 -3.61
CA PHE A 108 13.28 7.07 -3.97
C PHE A 108 13.34 6.20 -5.23
N GLU A 109 12.92 4.95 -5.09
CA GLU A 109 12.81 4.01 -6.20
C GLU A 109 11.33 3.76 -6.50
N LEU A 110 10.89 4.05 -7.72
CA LEU A 110 9.55 3.66 -8.19
C LEU A 110 9.60 2.24 -8.75
N GLY A 111 8.68 1.38 -8.31
CA GLY A 111 8.60 0.00 -8.75
C GLY A 111 8.20 -0.12 -10.23
N LYS A 112 8.91 -0.94 -10.98
CA LYS A 112 8.55 -1.33 -12.35
C LYS A 112 7.65 -2.55 -12.34
N HIS A 113 6.57 -2.52 -13.13
CA HIS A 113 5.59 -3.62 -13.16
C HIS A 113 6.26 -4.93 -13.56
N SER A 114 6.99 -4.92 -14.68
CA SER A 114 7.67 -6.10 -15.20
C SER A 114 8.63 -6.78 -14.21
N GLU A 115 9.44 -5.98 -13.49
CA GLU A 115 10.41 -6.48 -12.49
C GLU A 115 9.71 -7.05 -11.25
N LEU A 116 8.68 -6.35 -10.75
CA LEU A 116 7.94 -6.78 -9.57
C LEU A 116 7.10 -8.04 -9.83
N VAL A 117 6.44 -8.15 -10.99
CA VAL A 117 5.70 -9.37 -11.36
C VAL A 117 6.66 -10.54 -11.54
N SER A 118 7.85 -10.33 -12.11
CA SER A 118 8.86 -11.38 -12.23
C SER A 118 9.35 -11.89 -10.86
N THR A 119 9.42 -11.01 -9.86
CA THR A 119 9.91 -11.34 -8.51
C THR A 119 8.79 -11.94 -7.65
N PHE A 120 7.56 -11.48 -7.84
CA PHE A 120 6.39 -11.83 -7.02
C PHE A 120 5.22 -12.34 -7.89
N PRO A 121 5.40 -13.42 -8.66
CA PRO A 121 4.42 -13.84 -9.68
C PRO A 121 3.04 -14.20 -9.10
N ASN A 122 2.99 -14.68 -7.86
CA ASN A 122 1.74 -15.03 -7.19
C ASN A 122 0.89 -13.80 -6.78
N TYR A 123 1.45 -12.59 -6.88
CA TYR A 123 0.81 -11.35 -6.44
C TYR A 123 0.61 -10.37 -7.60
N GLU A 124 0.67 -10.84 -8.85
CA GLU A 124 0.48 -10.02 -10.05
C GLU A 124 -0.77 -9.11 -10.02
N PRO A 125 -1.96 -9.54 -9.53
CA PRO A 125 -3.13 -8.67 -9.50
C PRO A 125 -2.94 -7.40 -8.66
N ILE A 126 -2.36 -7.53 -7.45
CA ILE A 126 -2.14 -6.37 -6.57
C ILE A 126 -0.97 -5.52 -7.06
N ILE A 127 0.07 -6.14 -7.65
CA ILE A 127 1.18 -5.42 -8.27
C ILE A 127 0.68 -4.59 -9.45
N SER A 128 -0.16 -5.17 -10.31
CA SER A 128 -0.77 -4.49 -11.46
C SER A 128 -1.65 -3.32 -11.03
N PHE A 129 -2.34 -3.45 -9.89
CA PHE A 129 -3.13 -2.36 -9.32
C PHE A 129 -2.25 -1.20 -8.81
N LEU A 130 -1.06 -1.50 -8.27
CA LEU A 130 -0.19 -0.52 -7.62
C LEU A 130 0.98 -0.02 -8.49
N THR A 131 1.09 -0.42 -9.75
CA THR A 131 2.15 -0.01 -10.67
C THR A 131 1.57 0.58 -11.96
N ASN A 132 2.40 1.28 -12.71
CA ASN A 132 2.08 1.60 -14.11
C ASN A 132 2.63 0.48 -14.99
N THR A 133 1.94 0.16 -16.08
CA THR A 133 2.49 -0.73 -17.11
C THR A 133 3.68 -0.07 -17.79
N ASP A 134 4.83 -0.73 -17.79
CA ASP A 134 6.08 -0.34 -18.46
C ASP A 134 6.37 -1.18 -19.72
#